data_AF-A0A5S6PW89-F1
#
_entry.id   AF-A0A5S6PW89-F1
#
_cell.length_a   1.000
_cell.length_b   1.000
_cell.length_c   1.000
_cell.angle_alpha   90.00
_cell.angle_beta   90.00
_cell.angle_gamma   90.00
#
_symmetry.space_group_name_H-M   'P 1'
#
loop_
_entity.id
_entity.type
_entity.pdbx_description
1 polymer ?
#
loop_
_entity_poly.entity_id
_entity_poly.type
_entity_poly.pdbx_seq_one_letter_code
_entity_poly.pdbx_strand_id
1 'polypeptide(L)'
;MDISELQSVSLEVELDSDIYPSPAAITKEDYGEESISLFSFNSPPPCAWDLVPEISENIPITGLPMRGLQEVELYLNPPSRGSMLNWEYVAAEFGFSNSRIMHLRTSTNPTADVLLEIIHRPLKNLLDVLAKINRVDALLSLQPYLENVVGTGNTEISSSDSGAYMNAAKSDVLIYSSSSSSNSVRPTASNANTIINNQKFILVTHHEFVTNVALRKNYKWFLKNLRKQAREISMSVFDINDYLEASCQFEGLHTLFADASHIICVFTDDYMEMLKSNGKEQVVTVKQYLHKLMNGEFMEQGSNQRFCAVIFQVTKGTGRDMLPLGWAKSTLVYEFPANHVQLFRKLFAKH
;
A
#
# COMPACT_ATOMS: atom_id res chain seq x y z
N MET A 1 -5.35 8.24 42.19
CA MET A 1 -5.41 7.11 41.24
C MET A 1 -4.00 6.85 40.76
N ASP A 2 -3.57 5.61 40.90
CA ASP A 2 -2.19 5.15 41.02
C ASP A 2 -1.21 5.59 39.93
N ILE A 3 -0.04 6.05 40.39
CA ILE A 3 1.13 6.45 39.61
C ILE A 3 2.18 5.34 39.82
N SER A 4 1.87 4.11 39.38
CA SER A 4 2.66 2.95 39.83
C SER A 4 2.68 1.82 38.78
N GLU A 5 3.18 2.08 37.57
CA GLU A 5 3.68 1.03 36.64
C GLU A 5 4.40 1.69 35.44
N LEU A 6 5.50 2.40 35.70
CA LEU A 6 6.39 2.86 34.63
C LEU A 6 7.23 1.66 34.18
N GLN A 7 6.75 0.91 33.19
CA GLN A 7 7.59 -0.02 32.42
C GLN A 7 8.81 0.74 31.91
N SER A 8 10.00 0.27 32.29
CA SER A 8 11.28 0.87 31.94
C SER A 8 11.57 0.65 30.46
N VAL A 9 11.11 1.57 29.60
CA VAL A 9 11.45 1.58 28.18
C VAL A 9 12.92 1.97 28.03
N SER A 10 13.75 1.04 27.55
CA SER A 10 15.18 1.24 27.34
C SER A 10 15.55 1.08 25.86
N LEU A 11 16.43 1.95 25.38
CA LEU A 11 16.97 1.94 24.03
C LEU A 11 18.41 1.44 24.07
N GLU A 12 18.76 0.46 23.23
CA GLU A 12 20.17 0.08 23.07
C GLU A 12 20.87 1.14 22.24
N VAL A 13 21.84 1.83 22.83
CA VAL A 13 22.68 2.83 22.16
C VAL A 13 23.69 2.10 21.29
N GLU A 14 23.71 2.41 19.99
CA GLU A 14 24.79 2.00 19.09
C GLU A 14 25.80 3.15 19.01
N LEU A 15 27.04 2.91 19.43
CA LEU A 15 28.13 3.88 19.36
C LEU A 15 28.81 3.75 17.99
N ASP A 16 28.33 4.49 16.99
CA ASP A 16 29.03 4.64 15.70
C ASP A 16 30.06 5.77 15.81
N SER A 17 31.32 5.43 15.55
CA SER A 17 32.51 6.28 15.74
C SER A 17 32.94 6.99 14.45
N ASP A 18 32.03 7.72 13.79
CA ASP A 18 32.33 8.39 12.53
C ASP A 18 32.15 9.92 12.62
N ILE A 19 33.27 10.62 12.44
CA ILE A 19 33.38 12.08 12.33
C ILE A 19 32.93 12.47 10.91
N TYR A 20 31.82 13.21 10.79
CA TYR A 20 31.39 13.78 9.52
C TYR A 20 31.73 15.28 9.42
N PRO A 21 32.20 15.76 8.25
CA PRO A 21 32.58 17.16 8.08
C PRO A 21 31.33 18.07 8.00
N SER A 22 31.47 19.27 8.57
CA SER A 22 30.45 20.32 8.55
C SER A 22 30.05 20.70 7.10
N PRO A 23 28.75 20.76 6.75
CA PRO A 23 28.34 21.15 5.42
C PRO A 23 28.36 22.67 5.26
N ALA A 24 28.92 23.12 4.12
CA ALA A 24 28.93 24.50 3.67
C ALA A 24 27.53 25.14 3.70
N ALA A 25 27.50 26.39 4.17
CA ALA A 25 26.30 27.23 4.17
C ALA A 25 25.90 27.55 2.73
N ILE A 26 24.68 27.17 2.35
CA ILE A 26 24.05 27.65 1.11
C ILE A 26 23.23 28.88 1.51
N THR A 27 23.68 30.02 1.02
CA THR A 27 22.99 31.31 1.09
C THR A 27 21.68 31.24 0.30
N LYS A 28 20.59 31.71 0.92
CA LYS A 28 19.29 31.85 0.27
C LYS A 28 19.39 32.92 -0.81
N GLU A 29 19.28 32.52 -2.07
CA GLU A 29 18.97 33.44 -3.15
C GLU A 29 17.45 33.57 -3.30
N ASP A 30 17.09 34.83 -3.46
CA ASP A 30 15.79 35.46 -3.45
C ASP A 30 15.05 35.14 -4.76
N TYR A 31 13.96 34.37 -4.70
CA TYR A 31 13.07 34.15 -5.85
C TYR A 31 11.71 34.74 -5.54
N GLY A 32 11.40 35.81 -6.29
CA GLY A 32 10.23 36.65 -6.14
C GLY A 32 8.90 35.92 -6.20
N GLU A 33 7.96 36.44 -5.41
CA GLU A 33 6.57 36.03 -5.36
C GLU A 33 5.88 36.26 -6.72
N GLU A 34 5.79 35.22 -7.54
CA GLU A 34 4.74 35.14 -8.55
C GLU A 34 3.44 34.71 -7.86
N SER A 35 2.44 35.58 -7.89
CA SER A 35 1.10 35.28 -7.41
C SER A 35 0.44 34.23 -8.30
N ILE A 36 0.55 32.97 -7.89
CA ILE A 36 -0.09 31.83 -8.55
C ILE A 36 -1.61 32.02 -8.44
N SER A 37 -2.25 32.39 -9.54
CA SER A 37 -3.71 32.41 -9.63
C SER A 37 -4.22 30.99 -9.44
N LEU A 38 -5.03 30.76 -8.39
CA LEU A 38 -5.64 29.48 -8.03
C LEU A 38 -6.51 28.83 -9.13
N PHE A 39 -6.71 29.52 -10.27
CA PHE A 39 -7.56 29.08 -11.37
C PHE A 39 -6.84 28.93 -12.72
N SER A 40 -5.51 29.17 -12.81
CA SER A 40 -4.76 28.88 -14.03
C SER A 40 -4.12 27.49 -13.96
N PHE A 41 -4.91 26.45 -14.22
CA PHE A 41 -4.32 25.15 -14.53
C PHE A 41 -3.67 25.25 -15.91
N ASN A 42 -2.33 25.17 -15.98
CA ASN A 42 -1.60 25.17 -17.25
C ASN A 42 -1.96 23.97 -18.15
N SER A 43 -2.66 22.97 -17.60
CA SER A 43 -3.31 21.89 -18.34
C SER A 43 -4.52 21.43 -17.53
N PRO A 44 -5.77 21.54 -18.04
CA PRO A 44 -6.92 21.01 -17.33
C PRO A 44 -6.77 19.49 -17.12
N PRO A 45 -7.30 18.92 -16.02
CA PRO A 45 -7.29 17.48 -15.83
C PRO A 45 -7.95 16.77 -17.04
N PRO A 46 -7.44 15.59 -17.46
CA PRO A 46 -7.98 14.88 -18.61
C PRO A 46 -9.45 14.55 -18.39
N CYS A 47 -10.23 14.54 -19.47
CA CYS A 47 -11.59 14.03 -19.41
C CYS A 47 -11.52 12.51 -19.18
N ALA A 48 -12.45 11.95 -18.40
CA ALA A 48 -12.47 10.51 -18.13
C ALA A 48 -12.55 9.68 -19.44
N TRP A 49 -13.27 10.18 -20.44
CA TRP A 49 -13.37 9.56 -21.77
C TRP A 49 -12.04 9.56 -22.54
N ASP A 50 -11.14 10.53 -22.30
CA ASP A 50 -9.83 10.59 -22.96
C ASP A 50 -8.89 9.47 -22.46
N LEU A 51 -9.21 8.87 -21.30
CA LEU A 51 -8.43 7.81 -20.67
C LEU A 51 -8.91 6.41 -21.05
N VAL A 52 -9.98 6.28 -21.82
CA VAL A 52 -10.48 4.97 -22.26
C VAL A 52 -9.77 4.60 -23.57
N PRO A 53 -8.85 3.62 -23.56
CA PRO A 53 -8.17 3.18 -24.79
C PRO A 53 -9.13 2.45 -25.73
N GLU A 54 -8.82 2.48 -27.02
CA GLU A 54 -9.48 1.66 -28.03
C GLU A 54 -9.09 0.18 -27.84
N ILE A 55 -9.93 -0.58 -27.13
CA ILE A 55 -9.78 -2.02 -26.89
C ILE A 55 -10.84 -2.79 -27.67
N SER A 56 -10.50 -4.00 -28.12
CA SER A 56 -11.45 -4.93 -28.74
C SER A 56 -12.58 -5.30 -27.76
N GLU A 57 -13.83 -5.25 -28.24
CA GLU A 57 -15.03 -5.64 -27.48
C GLU A 57 -15.07 -7.12 -27.08
N ASN A 58 -14.16 -7.93 -27.61
CA ASN A 58 -14.07 -9.36 -27.32
C ASN A 58 -13.24 -9.68 -26.07
N ILE A 59 -12.55 -8.71 -25.47
CA ILE A 59 -11.73 -8.94 -24.29
C ILE A 59 -12.63 -8.85 -23.05
N PRO A 60 -12.88 -9.97 -22.33
CA PRO A 60 -13.64 -9.94 -21.08
C PRO A 60 -12.86 -9.22 -19.97
N ILE A 61 -13.53 -8.86 -18.87
CA ILE A 61 -12.88 -8.29 -17.68
C ILE A 61 -11.76 -9.20 -17.14
N THR A 62 -11.86 -10.53 -17.32
CA THR A 62 -10.77 -11.48 -17.00
C THR A 62 -9.49 -11.27 -17.79
N GLY A 63 -9.54 -10.53 -18.90
CA GLY A 63 -8.36 -10.15 -19.66
C GLY A 63 -7.49 -9.11 -18.95
N LEU A 64 -8.03 -8.41 -17.93
CA LEU A 64 -7.24 -7.52 -17.08
C LEU A 64 -6.39 -8.36 -16.12
N PRO A 65 -5.07 -8.10 -15.98
CA PRO A 65 -4.26 -8.79 -15.00
C PRO A 65 -4.82 -8.55 -13.59
N MET A 66 -4.67 -9.53 -12.69
CA MET A 66 -5.20 -9.48 -11.32
C MET A 66 -4.85 -8.17 -10.58
N ARG A 67 -3.64 -7.62 -10.82
CA ARG A 67 -3.24 -6.32 -10.26
C ARG A 67 -4.14 -5.17 -10.71
N GLY A 68 -4.57 -5.16 -11.97
CA GLY A 68 -5.51 -4.15 -12.46
C GLY A 68 -6.87 -4.26 -11.76
N LEU A 69 -7.36 -5.48 -11.52
CA LEU A 69 -8.61 -5.69 -10.75
C LEU A 69 -8.48 -5.19 -9.30
N GLN A 70 -7.36 -5.48 -8.66
CA GLN A 70 -7.07 -5.00 -7.30
C GLN A 70 -6.98 -3.46 -7.20
N GLU A 71 -6.52 -2.78 -8.26
CA GLU A 71 -6.58 -1.31 -8.31
C GLU A 71 -8.04 -0.84 -8.42
N VAL A 72 -8.86 -1.48 -9.25
CA VAL A 72 -10.30 -1.16 -9.32
C VAL A 72 -10.95 -1.32 -7.95
N GLU A 73 -10.67 -2.40 -7.24
CA GLU A 73 -11.16 -2.64 -5.87
C GLU A 73 -10.73 -1.53 -4.91
N LEU A 74 -9.44 -1.18 -4.91
CA LEU A 74 -8.90 -0.13 -4.06
C LEU A 74 -9.60 1.22 -4.27
N TYR A 75 -9.84 1.60 -5.52
CA TYR A 75 -10.44 2.88 -5.86
C TYR A 75 -11.96 2.89 -5.69
N LEU A 76 -12.66 1.76 -5.90
CA LEU A 76 -14.13 1.73 -5.85
C LEU A 76 -14.73 1.30 -4.51
N ASN A 77 -13.98 0.61 -3.63
CA ASN A 77 -14.47 0.18 -2.32
C ASN A 77 -14.82 1.33 -1.35
N PRO A 78 -14.08 2.46 -1.33
CA PRO A 78 -14.44 3.56 -0.43
C PRO A 78 -15.90 4.02 -0.60
N PRO A 79 -16.61 4.36 0.49
CA PRO A 79 -17.97 4.86 0.42
C PRO A 79 -18.07 6.11 -0.46
N SER A 80 -19.19 6.27 -1.18
CA SER A 80 -19.43 7.47 -1.97
C SER A 80 -19.45 8.71 -1.07
N ARG A 81 -18.60 9.70 -1.38
CA ARG A 81 -18.55 10.99 -0.67
C ARG A 81 -18.68 12.13 -1.66
N GLY A 82 -19.75 12.92 -1.54
CA GLY A 82 -20.03 14.04 -2.44
C GLY A 82 -20.23 13.57 -3.88
N SER A 83 -19.40 14.04 -4.80
CA SER A 83 -19.41 13.64 -6.22
C SER A 83 -18.61 12.37 -6.52
N MET A 84 -17.90 11.79 -5.54
CA MET A 84 -17.12 10.57 -5.75
C MET A 84 -18.04 9.36 -5.72
N LEU A 85 -18.33 8.80 -6.90
CA LEU A 85 -19.15 7.60 -7.08
C LEU A 85 -18.32 6.34 -6.85
N ASN A 86 -18.93 5.29 -6.30
CA ASN A 86 -18.24 4.06 -5.86
C ASN A 86 -18.79 2.82 -6.59
N TRP A 87 -18.43 1.63 -6.10
CA TRP A 87 -18.87 0.34 -6.64
C TRP A 87 -20.40 0.19 -6.78
N GLU A 88 -21.21 0.88 -5.96
CA GLU A 88 -22.67 0.80 -6.01
C GLU A 88 -23.21 1.34 -7.33
N TYR A 89 -22.60 2.43 -7.83
CA TYR A 89 -22.96 3.03 -9.11
C TYR A 89 -22.49 2.16 -10.28
N VAL A 90 -21.32 1.53 -10.15
CA VAL A 90 -20.87 0.53 -11.13
C VAL A 90 -21.85 -0.63 -11.20
N ALA A 91 -22.25 -1.19 -10.05
CA ALA A 91 -23.23 -2.27 -9.99
C ALA A 91 -24.58 -1.86 -10.59
N ALA A 92 -25.07 -0.66 -10.29
CA ALA A 92 -26.31 -0.13 -10.85
C ALA A 92 -26.26 0.01 -12.39
N GLU A 93 -25.13 0.47 -12.94
CA GLU A 93 -24.91 0.57 -14.38
C GLU A 93 -24.87 -0.80 -15.07
N PHE A 94 -24.42 -1.83 -14.36
CA PHE A 94 -24.50 -3.23 -14.82
C PHE A 94 -25.86 -3.90 -14.53
N GLY A 95 -26.85 -3.16 -14.04
CA GLY A 95 -28.23 -3.62 -13.88
C GLY A 95 -28.52 -4.37 -12.57
N PHE A 96 -27.68 -4.22 -11.54
CA PHE A 96 -27.91 -4.84 -10.25
C PHE A 96 -29.16 -4.24 -9.59
N SER A 97 -30.00 -5.10 -9.02
CA SER A 97 -31.16 -4.63 -8.26
C SER A 97 -30.75 -3.93 -6.97
N ASN A 98 -31.57 -2.98 -6.51
CA ASN A 98 -31.34 -2.28 -5.24
C ASN A 98 -31.20 -3.26 -4.06
N SER A 99 -31.94 -4.37 -4.06
CA SER A 99 -31.80 -5.40 -3.03
C SER A 99 -30.44 -6.11 -3.07
N ARG A 100 -29.89 -6.37 -4.26
CA ARG A 100 -28.55 -6.95 -4.42
C ARG A 100 -27.47 -5.99 -3.93
N ILE A 101 -27.56 -4.72 -4.33
CA ILE A 101 -26.62 -3.67 -3.86
C ILE A 101 -26.66 -3.57 -2.33
N MET A 102 -27.86 -3.54 -1.72
CA MET A 102 -28.00 -3.51 -0.27
C MET A 102 -27.38 -4.73 0.43
N HIS A 103 -27.45 -5.91 -0.19
CA HIS A 103 -26.82 -7.11 0.35
C HIS A 103 -25.30 -7.06 0.26
N LEU A 104 -24.74 -6.59 -0.86
CA LEU A 104 -23.30 -6.48 -1.07
C LEU A 104 -22.62 -5.53 -0.08
N ARG A 105 -23.34 -4.55 0.48
CA ARG A 105 -22.84 -3.69 1.57
C ARG A 105 -22.42 -4.46 2.84
N THR A 106 -22.86 -5.72 2.99
CA THR A 106 -22.45 -6.58 4.12
C THR A 106 -21.16 -7.35 3.86
N SER A 107 -20.65 -7.32 2.62
CA SER A 107 -19.39 -7.95 2.24
C SER A 107 -18.19 -7.15 2.72
N THR A 108 -17.07 -7.84 2.96
CA THR A 108 -15.78 -7.21 3.28
C THR A 108 -15.13 -6.54 2.07
N ASN A 109 -15.47 -6.97 0.85
CA ASN A 109 -14.94 -6.39 -0.39
C ASN A 109 -16.05 -6.40 -1.47
N PRO A 110 -16.99 -5.45 -1.41
CA PRO A 110 -18.12 -5.43 -2.32
C PRO A 110 -17.71 -5.23 -3.79
N THR A 111 -16.61 -4.53 -4.06
CA THR A 111 -16.13 -4.36 -5.45
C THR A 111 -15.70 -5.69 -6.05
N ALA A 112 -14.96 -6.52 -5.30
CA ALA A 112 -14.56 -7.85 -5.77
C ALA A 112 -15.78 -8.70 -6.12
N ASP A 113 -16.81 -8.70 -5.25
CA ASP A 113 -18.05 -9.45 -5.51
C ASP A 113 -18.79 -8.95 -6.77
N VAL A 114 -18.85 -7.63 -6.98
CA VAL A 114 -19.42 -7.05 -8.20
C VAL A 114 -18.61 -7.50 -9.43
N LEU A 115 -17.28 -7.38 -9.38
CA LEU A 115 -16.38 -7.76 -10.48
C LEU A 115 -16.53 -9.24 -10.84
N LEU A 116 -16.68 -10.12 -9.84
CA LEU A 116 -16.92 -11.55 -10.04
C LEU A 116 -18.25 -11.81 -10.77
N GLU A 117 -19.31 -11.09 -10.41
CA GLU A 117 -20.62 -11.25 -11.07
C GLU A 117 -20.61 -10.73 -12.53
N ILE A 118 -19.83 -9.70 -12.84
CA ILE A 118 -19.73 -9.13 -14.20
C ILE A 118 -18.55 -9.66 -15.02
N ILE A 119 -17.79 -10.63 -14.49
CA ILE A 119 -16.48 -11.07 -15.01
C ILE A 119 -16.48 -11.48 -16.50
N HIS A 120 -17.63 -11.94 -17.00
CA HIS A 120 -17.85 -12.40 -18.37
C HIS A 120 -18.20 -11.25 -19.35
N ARG A 121 -18.44 -10.04 -18.85
CA ARG A 121 -18.73 -8.86 -19.67
C ARG A 121 -17.45 -8.32 -20.32
N PRO A 122 -17.56 -7.60 -21.45
CA PRO A 122 -16.42 -6.93 -22.06
C PRO A 122 -15.74 -5.94 -21.10
N LEU A 123 -14.41 -5.92 -21.08
CA LEU A 123 -13.60 -4.97 -20.33
C LEU A 123 -13.93 -3.52 -20.72
N LYS A 124 -14.21 -3.29 -22.02
CA LYS A 124 -14.65 -1.99 -22.54
C LYS A 124 -15.88 -1.45 -21.80
N ASN A 125 -16.86 -2.30 -21.50
CA ASN A 125 -18.05 -1.87 -20.76
C ASN A 125 -17.71 -1.40 -19.35
N LEU A 126 -16.75 -2.05 -18.67
CA LEU A 126 -16.29 -1.60 -17.35
C LEU A 126 -15.59 -0.23 -17.45
N LEU A 127 -14.72 -0.04 -18.46
CA LEU A 127 -14.04 1.23 -18.68
C LEU A 127 -15.02 2.36 -19.03
N ASP A 128 -16.00 2.08 -19.89
CA ASP A 128 -17.07 3.03 -20.24
C ASP A 128 -17.90 3.42 -19.03
N VAL A 129 -18.22 2.46 -18.15
CA VAL A 129 -18.91 2.75 -16.88
C VAL A 129 -18.04 3.62 -15.98
N LEU A 130 -16.75 3.30 -15.81
CA LEU A 130 -15.81 4.12 -15.03
C LEU A 130 -15.70 5.55 -15.58
N ALA A 131 -15.68 5.71 -16.90
CA ALA A 131 -15.68 7.02 -17.55
C ALA A 131 -17.00 7.77 -17.35
N LYS A 132 -18.14 7.07 -17.47
CA LYS A 132 -19.47 7.61 -17.23
C LYS A 132 -19.66 8.10 -15.79
N ILE A 133 -19.14 7.36 -14.81
CA ILE A 133 -19.16 7.78 -13.39
C ILE A 133 -18.01 8.72 -13.01
N ASN A 134 -17.24 9.18 -14.01
CA ASN A 134 -16.15 10.15 -13.88
C ASN A 134 -15.05 9.74 -12.89
N ARG A 135 -14.72 8.44 -12.83
CA ARG A 135 -13.62 7.91 -12.00
C ARG A 135 -12.29 7.96 -12.73
N VAL A 136 -11.84 9.19 -12.99
CA VAL A 136 -10.56 9.52 -13.64
C VAL A 136 -9.39 8.88 -12.88
N ASP A 137 -9.44 8.85 -11.55
CA ASP A 137 -8.44 8.23 -10.68
C ASP A 137 -8.29 6.73 -10.92
N ALA A 138 -9.40 5.99 -10.99
CA ALA A 138 -9.39 4.57 -11.32
C ALA A 138 -8.85 4.33 -12.73
N LEU A 139 -9.30 5.11 -13.72
CA LEU A 139 -8.84 4.98 -15.11
C LEU A 139 -7.34 5.29 -15.28
N LEU A 140 -6.81 6.29 -14.58
CA LEU A 140 -5.38 6.59 -14.56
C LEU A 140 -4.57 5.45 -13.94
N SER A 141 -5.06 4.87 -12.84
CA SER A 141 -4.40 3.73 -12.19
C SER A 141 -4.35 2.49 -13.08
N LEU A 142 -5.30 2.36 -14.01
CA LEU A 142 -5.43 1.23 -14.91
C LEU A 142 -4.52 1.32 -16.15
N GLN A 143 -4.05 2.51 -16.54
CA GLN A 143 -3.27 2.71 -17.78
C GLN A 143 -2.12 1.70 -17.96
N PRO A 144 -1.26 1.45 -16.96
CA PRO A 144 -0.12 0.53 -17.15
C PRO A 144 -0.55 -0.91 -17.42
N TYR A 145 -1.76 -1.29 -17.02
CA TYR A 145 -2.30 -2.63 -17.22
C TYR A 145 -3.03 -2.74 -18.56
N LEU A 146 -3.66 -1.67 -19.02
CA LEU A 146 -4.37 -1.62 -20.30
C LEU A 146 -3.41 -1.59 -21.50
N GLU A 147 -2.25 -0.94 -21.36
CA GLU A 147 -1.20 -0.94 -22.41
C GLU A 147 -0.79 -2.36 -22.83
N ASN A 148 -0.68 -3.28 -21.85
CA ASN A 148 -0.36 -4.69 -22.11
C ASN A 148 -1.48 -5.43 -22.86
N VAL A 149 -2.74 -5.01 -22.65
CA VAL A 149 -3.93 -5.60 -23.27
C VAL A 149 -4.12 -5.09 -24.70
N VAL A 150 -3.78 -3.81 -24.96
CA VAL A 150 -3.83 -3.22 -26.31
C VAL A 150 -2.69 -3.74 -27.19
N GLY A 151 -1.51 -3.97 -26.63
CA GLY A 151 -0.30 -4.39 -27.35
C GLY A 151 -0.29 -5.81 -27.92
N THR A 152 -1.33 -6.63 -27.69
CA THR A 152 -1.37 -8.03 -28.15
C THR A 152 -1.81 -8.20 -29.61
N GLY A 153 -1.98 -7.11 -30.37
CA GLY A 153 -2.21 -7.13 -31.81
C GLY A 153 -1.01 -6.62 -32.63
N ASN A 154 -0.25 -7.53 -33.23
CA ASN A 154 0.63 -7.29 -34.40
C ASN A 154 2.04 -6.67 -34.23
N THR A 155 2.84 -7.08 -33.24
CA THR A 155 4.30 -6.93 -33.35
C THR A 155 5.05 -8.11 -32.76
N GLU A 156 5.72 -8.88 -33.63
CA GLU A 156 6.79 -9.81 -33.24
C GLU A 156 7.90 -9.02 -32.54
N ILE A 157 7.88 -8.99 -31.21
CA ILE A 157 9.06 -8.60 -30.42
C ILE A 157 9.61 -9.87 -29.79
N SER A 158 10.65 -10.33 -30.45
CA SER A 158 11.66 -11.29 -30.02
C SER A 158 11.77 -11.43 -28.50
N SER A 159 11.59 -12.68 -28.07
CA SER A 159 12.09 -13.29 -26.85
C SER A 159 13.24 -12.53 -26.17
N SER A 160 12.99 -12.06 -24.95
CA SER A 160 14.01 -12.01 -23.91
C SER A 160 13.44 -12.71 -22.67
N ASP A 161 13.88 -13.94 -22.53
CA ASP A 161 13.66 -14.86 -21.43
C ASP A 161 14.32 -14.31 -20.15
N SER A 162 13.58 -14.26 -19.05
CA SER A 162 14.11 -14.34 -17.69
C SER A 162 12.96 -14.65 -16.74
N GLY A 163 12.81 -15.94 -16.48
CA GLY A 163 11.62 -16.56 -15.89
C GLY A 163 11.31 -16.14 -14.46
N ALA A 164 10.04 -15.81 -14.24
CA ALA A 164 9.41 -15.82 -12.93
C ALA A 164 7.91 -16.20 -12.98
N TYR A 165 7.38 -16.55 -14.15
CA TYR A 165 5.94 -16.71 -14.36
C TYR A 165 5.60 -18.00 -15.12
N MET A 166 6.01 -19.14 -14.56
CA MET A 166 5.49 -20.45 -14.96
C MET A 166 5.30 -21.28 -13.68
N ASN A 167 4.27 -20.94 -12.89
CA ASN A 167 3.63 -21.80 -11.88
C ASN A 167 2.43 -21.08 -11.23
N ALA A 168 1.41 -20.75 -12.04
CA ALA A 168 0.06 -20.45 -11.53
C ALA A 168 -1.06 -20.77 -12.55
N ALA A 169 -0.73 -21.47 -13.64
CA ALA A 169 -1.73 -22.06 -14.51
C ALA A 169 -2.13 -23.42 -13.90
N LYS A 170 -3.37 -23.50 -13.39
CA LYS A 170 -4.02 -24.61 -12.65
C LYS A 170 -4.06 -24.43 -11.13
N SER A 171 -4.86 -23.45 -10.68
CA SER A 171 -5.71 -23.64 -9.50
C SER A 171 -7.01 -22.87 -9.73
N ASP A 172 -7.99 -23.58 -10.28
CA ASP A 172 -9.41 -23.27 -10.14
C ASP A 172 -9.78 -23.38 -8.65
N VAL A 173 -9.63 -22.32 -7.84
CA VAL A 173 -10.32 -22.24 -6.54
C VAL A 173 -10.56 -20.77 -6.16
N LEU A 174 -11.59 -20.16 -6.74
CA LEU A 174 -12.36 -19.13 -6.04
C LEU A 174 -13.48 -19.84 -5.29
N ILE A 175 -13.17 -20.36 -4.11
CA ILE A 175 -14.19 -20.75 -3.13
C ILE A 175 -13.72 -20.29 -1.77
N TYR A 176 -14.24 -19.14 -1.35
CA TYR A 176 -14.44 -18.86 0.07
C TYR A 176 -15.37 -19.94 0.63
N SER A 177 -14.81 -20.91 1.34
CA SER A 177 -15.57 -21.80 2.21
C SER A 177 -14.70 -22.19 3.39
N SER A 178 -15.04 -21.56 4.50
CA SER A 178 -14.66 -21.93 5.86
C SER A 178 -15.17 -23.33 6.17
N SER A 179 -14.30 -24.33 6.08
CA SER A 179 -14.52 -25.63 6.72
C SER A 179 -13.21 -26.39 6.90
N SER A 180 -12.91 -26.65 8.17
CA SER A 180 -11.79 -27.42 8.69
C SER A 180 -11.82 -28.88 8.21
N SER A 181 -10.70 -29.43 7.74
CA SER A 181 -10.10 -30.70 8.23
C SER A 181 -9.04 -31.30 7.28
N SER A 182 -7.90 -31.61 7.91
CA SER A 182 -6.92 -32.69 7.65
C SER A 182 -6.06 -32.72 6.37
N ASN A 183 -4.76 -32.58 6.65
CA ASN A 183 -3.64 -33.38 6.15
C ASN A 183 -3.20 -33.21 4.69
N SER A 184 -2.41 -32.17 4.44
CA SER A 184 -1.35 -32.24 3.42
C SER A 184 -0.05 -31.62 3.96
N VAL A 185 0.98 -32.45 4.00
CA VAL A 185 2.35 -32.15 4.42
C VAL A 185 2.93 -31.05 3.53
N ARG A 186 3.30 -29.89 4.11
CA ARG A 186 3.97 -28.78 3.40
C ARG A 186 5.28 -28.44 4.14
N PRO A 187 6.38 -28.10 3.42
CA PRO A 187 7.69 -27.91 4.03
C PRO A 187 7.71 -26.70 4.97
N THR A 188 8.32 -26.88 6.13
CA THR A 188 8.49 -25.89 7.19
C THR A 188 9.45 -24.76 6.78
N ALA A 189 8.90 -23.57 6.54
CA ALA A 189 9.61 -22.30 6.67
C ALA A 189 9.12 -21.61 7.96
N SER A 190 10.00 -21.52 8.95
CA SER A 190 9.68 -21.26 10.36
C SER A 190 9.20 -19.84 10.71
N ASN A 191 9.16 -18.90 9.76
CA ASN A 191 8.79 -17.50 10.04
C ASN A 191 7.45 -17.06 9.45
N ALA A 192 6.91 -17.76 8.44
CA ALA A 192 5.59 -17.45 7.87
C ALA A 192 4.44 -18.16 8.61
N ASN A 193 4.72 -19.28 9.28
CA ASN A 193 3.72 -20.02 10.07
C ASN A 193 3.33 -19.34 11.39
N THR A 194 3.97 -18.23 11.77
CA THR A 194 3.72 -17.56 13.06
C THR A 194 2.47 -16.67 13.03
N ILE A 195 1.95 -16.32 11.84
CA ILE A 195 0.76 -15.46 11.71
C ILE A 195 -0.54 -16.25 12.04
N ILE A 196 -0.46 -17.58 12.19
CA ILE A 196 -1.61 -18.46 12.41
C ILE A 196 -2.06 -18.51 13.89
N ASN A 197 -1.39 -17.79 14.80
CA ASN A 197 -1.63 -17.88 16.24
C ASN A 197 -2.40 -16.70 16.85
N ASN A 198 -3.38 -16.09 16.18
CA ASN A 198 -4.29 -15.06 16.78
C ASN A 198 -3.59 -13.92 17.57
N GLN A 199 -2.29 -13.72 17.34
CA GLN A 199 -1.46 -12.81 18.09
C GLN A 199 -1.38 -11.51 17.31
N LYS A 200 -1.77 -10.41 17.96
CA LYS A 200 -1.61 -9.06 17.41
C LYS A 200 -0.14 -8.86 17.03
N PHE A 201 0.07 -8.33 15.84
CA PHE A 201 1.41 -8.00 15.34
C PHE A 201 1.46 -6.57 14.81
N ILE A 202 2.68 -6.05 14.70
CA ILE A 202 2.98 -4.76 14.07
C ILE A 202 3.59 -5.04 12.70
N LEU A 203 3.01 -4.47 11.66
CA LEU A 203 3.57 -4.50 10.32
C LEU A 203 4.50 -3.30 10.13
N VAL A 204 5.71 -3.52 9.61
CA VAL A 204 6.71 -2.47 9.38
C VAL A 204 7.08 -2.44 7.91
N THR A 205 7.12 -1.25 7.32
CA THR A 205 7.59 -1.02 5.96
C THR A 205 8.61 0.10 5.91
N HIS A 206 9.67 -0.11 5.12
CA HIS A 206 10.67 0.88 4.76
C HIS A 206 11.16 0.64 3.33
N HIS A 207 11.89 1.59 2.76
CA HIS A 207 12.62 1.40 1.51
C HIS A 207 13.99 2.07 1.63
N GLU A 208 14.98 1.40 1.07
CA GLU A 208 16.35 1.88 0.96
C GLU A 208 16.91 1.46 -0.39
N PHE A 209 17.65 2.36 -1.04
CA PHE A 209 18.48 1.98 -2.17
C PHE A 209 19.74 1.27 -1.67
N VAL A 210 20.29 0.39 -2.50
CA VAL A 210 21.47 -0.42 -2.16
C VAL A 210 22.67 0.46 -1.73
N THR A 211 22.74 1.67 -2.27
CA THR A 211 23.79 2.68 -2.02
C THR A 211 23.71 3.34 -0.64
N ASN A 212 22.55 3.35 0.02
CA ASN A 212 22.34 4.11 1.25
C ASN A 212 22.67 3.29 2.51
N VAL A 213 23.98 3.11 2.76
CA VAL A 213 24.49 2.28 3.88
C VAL A 213 24.10 2.84 5.25
N ALA A 214 24.12 4.17 5.41
CA ALA A 214 23.76 4.83 6.67
C ALA A 214 22.28 4.60 7.01
N LEU A 215 21.39 4.70 6.00
CA LEU A 215 19.98 4.42 6.18
C LEU A 215 19.74 2.96 6.60
N ARG A 216 20.44 2.01 5.96
CA ARG A 216 20.37 0.58 6.32
C ARG A 216 20.77 0.33 7.76
N LYS A 217 21.84 0.97 8.24
CA LYS A 217 22.27 0.87 9.65
C LYS A 217 21.18 1.42 10.57
N ASN A 218 20.69 2.63 10.31
CA ASN A 218 19.63 3.28 11.10
C ASN A 218 18.34 2.45 11.15
N TYR A 219 17.92 1.88 10.01
CA TYR A 219 16.75 1.03 9.94
C TYR A 219 16.93 -0.27 10.72
N LYS A 220 18.09 -0.94 10.59
CA LYS A 220 18.40 -2.13 11.40
C LYS A 220 18.40 -1.82 12.89
N TRP A 221 18.98 -0.68 13.29
CA TRP A 221 18.99 -0.22 14.67
C TRP A 221 17.58 0.03 15.21
N PHE A 222 16.73 0.70 14.42
CA PHE A 222 15.32 0.92 14.71
C PHE A 222 14.56 -0.41 14.88
N LEU A 223 14.66 -1.29 13.89
CA LEU A 223 13.95 -2.57 13.87
C LEU A 223 14.39 -3.49 15.02
N LYS A 224 15.69 -3.48 15.37
CA LYS A 224 16.23 -4.20 16.53
C LYS A 224 15.59 -3.73 17.84
N ASN A 225 15.55 -2.41 18.08
CA ASN A 225 14.94 -1.85 19.27
C ASN A 225 13.43 -2.11 19.33
N LEU A 226 12.73 -1.96 18.20
CA LEU A 226 11.30 -2.23 18.11
C LEU A 226 10.98 -3.71 18.42
N ARG A 227 11.74 -4.64 17.84
CA ARG A 227 11.60 -6.09 18.11
C ARG A 227 11.89 -6.44 19.56
N LYS A 228 12.89 -5.81 20.18
CA LYS A 228 13.22 -6.01 21.59
C LYS A 228 12.03 -5.63 22.48
N GLN A 229 11.48 -4.43 22.28
CA GLN A 229 10.34 -3.93 23.05
C GLN A 229 9.06 -4.75 22.82
N ALA A 230 8.79 -5.17 21.58
CA ALA A 230 7.62 -5.99 21.27
C ALA A 230 7.68 -7.38 21.95
N ARG A 231 8.87 -7.98 22.07
CA ARG A 231 9.05 -9.26 22.78
C ARG A 231 8.71 -9.16 24.26
N GLU A 232 8.96 -8.01 24.90
CA GLU A 232 8.64 -7.79 26.31
C GLU A 232 7.12 -7.85 26.59
N ILE A 233 6.28 -7.54 25.59
CA ILE A 233 4.82 -7.56 25.69
C ILE A 233 4.15 -8.69 24.88
N SER A 234 4.91 -9.72 24.46
CA SER A 234 4.41 -10.83 23.64
C SER A 234 3.74 -10.42 22.31
N MET A 235 4.19 -9.32 21.71
CA MET A 235 3.76 -8.86 20.40
C MET A 235 4.84 -9.17 19.35
N SER A 236 4.44 -9.53 18.14
CA SER A 236 5.37 -9.77 17.04
C SER A 236 5.50 -8.54 16.14
N VAL A 237 6.68 -8.37 15.55
CA VAL A 237 6.99 -7.28 14.61
C VAL A 237 7.42 -7.90 13.31
N PHE A 238 6.65 -7.64 12.26
CA PHE A 238 6.80 -8.23 10.95
C PHE A 238 7.28 -7.17 9.97
N ASP A 239 8.47 -7.38 9.39
CA ASP A 239 9.00 -6.51 8.34
C ASP A 239 8.48 -7.00 6.98
N ILE A 240 7.96 -6.10 6.15
CA ILE A 240 7.52 -6.43 4.80
C ILE A 240 8.66 -7.01 3.94
N ASN A 241 9.92 -6.70 4.23
CA ASN A 241 11.05 -7.31 3.56
C ASN A 241 11.15 -8.82 3.88
N ASP A 242 10.83 -9.23 5.12
CA ASP A 242 10.82 -10.64 5.51
C ASP A 242 9.67 -11.40 4.80
N TYR A 243 8.54 -10.71 4.52
CA TYR A 243 7.45 -11.25 3.71
C TYR A 243 7.86 -11.53 2.27
N LEU A 244 8.57 -10.57 1.67
CA LEU A 244 9.00 -10.63 0.29
C LEU A 244 10.04 -11.73 0.06
N GLU A 245 10.87 -12.02 1.06
CA GLU A 245 11.78 -13.16 1.04
C GLU A 245 11.05 -14.51 1.13
N ALA A 246 9.92 -14.58 1.85
CA ALA A 246 9.21 -15.83 2.12
C ALA A 246 8.09 -16.16 1.11
N SER A 247 7.41 -15.14 0.59
CA SER A 247 6.24 -15.30 -0.28
C SER A 247 6.06 -14.11 -1.22
N CYS A 248 6.15 -14.39 -2.51
CA CYS A 248 6.00 -13.40 -3.58
C CYS A 248 4.53 -13.08 -3.95
N GLN A 249 3.54 -13.55 -3.18
CA GLN A 249 2.12 -13.45 -3.52
C GLN A 249 1.46 -12.24 -2.85
N PHE A 250 0.67 -11.47 -3.60
CA PHE A 250 -0.08 -10.31 -3.06
C PHE A 250 -1.25 -10.72 -2.17
N GLU A 251 -1.77 -11.94 -2.34
CA GLU A 251 -2.97 -12.42 -1.64
C GLU A 251 -2.80 -12.43 -0.10
N GLY A 252 -1.62 -12.83 0.38
CA GLY A 252 -1.31 -12.79 1.80
C GLY A 252 -1.14 -11.37 2.35
N LEU A 253 -0.87 -10.38 1.51
CA LEU A 253 -0.65 -9.00 1.94
C LEU A 253 -1.94 -8.36 2.47
N HIS A 254 -3.11 -8.66 1.90
CA HIS A 254 -4.38 -8.15 2.41
C HIS A 254 -4.69 -8.69 3.80
N THR A 255 -4.46 -10.00 4.01
CA THR A 255 -4.66 -10.64 5.31
C THR A 255 -3.70 -10.05 6.34
N LEU A 256 -2.43 -9.91 5.97
CA LEU A 256 -1.42 -9.24 6.79
C LEU A 256 -1.78 -7.79 7.12
N PHE A 257 -2.28 -7.04 6.14
CA PHE A 257 -2.70 -5.65 6.32
C PHE A 257 -3.92 -5.54 7.22
N ALA A 258 -4.92 -6.41 7.05
CA ALA A 258 -6.15 -6.42 7.85
C ALA A 258 -5.85 -6.80 9.31
N ASP A 259 -5.02 -7.82 9.53
CA ASP A 259 -4.74 -8.36 10.87
C ASP A 259 -3.69 -7.56 11.67
N ALA A 260 -2.96 -6.66 11.01
CA ALA A 260 -1.97 -5.81 11.66
C ALA A 260 -2.64 -4.85 12.68
N SER A 261 -2.15 -4.90 13.92
CA SER A 261 -2.63 -3.99 14.99
C SER A 261 -2.17 -2.55 14.77
N HIS A 262 -0.93 -2.38 14.32
CA HIS A 262 -0.34 -1.11 13.92
C HIS A 262 0.50 -1.32 12.66
N ILE A 263 0.56 -0.29 11.82
CA ILE A 263 1.38 -0.28 10.60
C ILE A 263 2.35 0.89 10.70
N ILE A 264 3.63 0.57 10.78
CA ILE A 264 4.72 1.55 10.84
C ILE A 264 5.28 1.74 9.44
N CYS A 265 5.25 2.99 8.96
CA CYS A 265 5.93 3.39 7.74
C CYS A 265 7.12 4.29 8.09
N VAL A 266 8.32 3.80 7.79
CA VAL A 266 9.56 4.58 7.94
C VAL A 266 9.77 5.39 6.66
N PHE A 267 9.56 6.70 6.76
CA PHE A 267 9.70 7.63 5.66
C PHE A 267 11.15 8.10 5.53
N THR A 268 11.67 7.99 4.31
CA THR A 268 13.01 8.38 3.87
C THR A 268 12.90 8.99 2.47
N ASP A 269 13.92 9.71 2.00
CA ASP A 269 13.97 10.19 0.62
C ASP A 269 13.84 9.02 -0.36
N ASP A 270 14.55 7.92 -0.10
CA ASP A 270 14.47 6.67 -0.87
C ASP A 270 13.02 6.13 -0.95
N TYR A 271 12.27 6.17 0.16
CA TYR A 271 10.86 5.74 0.16
C TYR A 271 9.99 6.67 -0.69
N MET A 272 10.27 7.98 -0.69
CA MET A 272 9.54 8.94 -1.52
C MET A 272 9.86 8.80 -3.00
N GLU A 273 11.11 8.53 -3.36
CA GLU A 273 11.50 8.22 -4.73
C GLU A 273 10.85 6.91 -5.19
N MET A 274 10.83 5.90 -4.33
CA MET A 274 10.13 4.64 -4.59
C MET A 274 8.65 4.87 -4.89
N LEU A 275 7.93 5.69 -4.12
CA LEU A 275 6.51 5.98 -4.37
C LEU A 275 6.25 6.66 -5.72
N LYS A 276 7.23 7.41 -6.25
CA LYS A 276 7.14 8.09 -7.55
C LYS A 276 7.60 7.21 -8.73
N SER A 277 8.23 6.07 -8.45
CA SER A 277 8.79 5.20 -9.48
C SER A 277 7.74 4.32 -10.17
N ASN A 278 8.03 3.88 -11.40
CA ASN A 278 7.12 3.04 -12.20
C ASN A 278 7.09 1.56 -11.77
N GLY A 279 7.47 1.21 -10.54
CA GLY A 279 7.19 -0.11 -9.97
C GLY A 279 7.82 -1.32 -10.68
N LYS A 280 9.01 -1.16 -11.29
CA LYS A 280 9.66 -2.23 -12.09
C LYS A 280 10.07 -3.46 -11.27
N GLU A 281 10.43 -3.26 -10.01
CA GLU A 281 10.83 -4.35 -9.11
C GLU A 281 9.65 -4.82 -8.27
N GLN A 282 9.53 -6.13 -8.07
CA GLN A 282 8.43 -6.72 -7.29
C GLN A 282 8.37 -6.16 -5.87
N VAL A 283 9.52 -5.99 -5.21
CA VAL A 283 9.65 -5.39 -3.88
C VAL A 283 9.04 -3.98 -3.85
N VAL A 284 9.32 -3.18 -4.88
CA VAL A 284 8.79 -1.83 -5.04
C VAL A 284 7.29 -1.88 -5.23
N THR A 285 6.77 -2.75 -6.12
CA THR A 285 5.32 -2.82 -6.35
C THR A 285 4.56 -3.21 -5.08
N VAL A 286 5.07 -4.18 -4.30
CA VAL A 286 4.41 -4.64 -3.06
C VAL A 286 4.37 -3.52 -2.02
N LYS A 287 5.46 -2.77 -1.85
CA LYS A 287 5.50 -1.62 -0.92
C LYS A 287 4.61 -0.47 -1.36
N GLN A 288 4.57 -0.17 -2.67
CA GLN A 288 3.65 0.80 -3.24
C GLN A 288 2.19 0.39 -3.01
N TYR A 289 1.87 -0.90 -3.22
CA TYR A 289 0.54 -1.43 -2.98
C TYR A 289 0.14 -1.37 -1.50
N LEU A 290 1.04 -1.73 -0.59
CA LEU A 290 0.83 -1.55 0.85
C LEU A 290 0.57 -0.08 1.21
N HIS A 291 1.30 0.85 0.61
CA HIS A 291 1.06 2.28 0.79
C HIS A 291 -0.32 2.73 0.29
N LYS A 292 -0.73 2.20 -0.86
CA LYS A 292 -2.06 2.40 -1.41
C LYS A 292 -3.16 1.87 -0.49
N LEU A 293 -3.00 0.67 0.09
CA LEU A 293 -3.94 0.11 1.07
C LEU A 293 -4.10 1.03 2.29
N MET A 294 -3.00 1.58 2.83
CA MET A 294 -3.05 2.55 3.93
C MET A 294 -3.84 3.81 3.54
N ASN A 295 -3.64 4.33 2.33
CA ASN A 295 -4.43 5.47 1.83
C ASN A 295 -5.91 5.11 1.64
N GLY A 296 -6.21 3.92 1.12
CA GLY A 296 -7.57 3.43 0.93
C GLY A 296 -8.36 3.37 2.24
N GLU A 297 -7.78 2.74 3.26
CA GLU A 297 -8.40 2.65 4.60
C GLU A 297 -8.55 4.03 5.26
N PHE A 298 -7.55 4.91 5.14
CA PHE A 298 -7.65 6.27 5.66
C PHE A 298 -8.84 7.02 5.04
N MET A 299 -9.06 6.85 3.73
CA MET A 299 -10.17 7.47 3.01
C MET A 299 -11.52 6.84 3.39
N GLU A 300 -11.56 5.52 3.59
CA GLU A 300 -12.75 4.78 3.99
C GLU A 300 -13.19 5.15 5.42
N GLN A 301 -12.32 4.96 6.40
CA GLN A 301 -12.62 5.12 7.83
C GLN A 301 -12.53 6.59 8.29
N GLY A 302 -11.78 7.43 7.58
CA GLY A 302 -11.45 8.79 8.05
C GLY A 302 -10.55 8.82 9.28
N SER A 303 -9.91 7.69 9.61
CA SER A 303 -9.08 7.49 10.79
C SER A 303 -7.73 6.91 10.38
N ASN A 304 -6.65 7.35 11.04
CA ASN A 304 -5.28 6.85 10.85
C ASN A 304 -4.70 6.29 12.16
N GLN A 305 -5.56 5.87 13.09
CA GLN A 305 -5.15 5.46 14.46
C GLN A 305 -4.04 4.40 14.45
N ARG A 306 -4.18 3.38 13.59
CA ARG A 306 -3.20 2.29 13.49
C ARG A 306 -1.96 2.62 12.67
N PHE A 307 -1.95 3.72 11.92
CA PHE A 307 -0.81 4.12 11.11
C PHE A 307 0.19 4.96 11.94
N CYS A 308 1.47 4.65 11.79
CA CYS A 308 2.56 5.31 12.49
C CYS A 308 3.62 5.75 11.49
N ALA A 309 3.74 7.06 11.30
CA ALA A 309 4.81 7.65 10.50
C ALA A 309 6.07 7.79 11.37
N VAL A 310 7.18 7.21 10.91
CA VAL A 310 8.49 7.32 11.57
C VAL A 310 9.45 7.98 10.59
N ILE A 311 10.25 8.93 11.08
CA ILE A 311 11.37 9.53 10.35
C ILE A 311 12.64 9.32 11.16
N PHE A 312 13.77 9.16 10.50
CA PHE A 312 15.06 9.23 11.21
C PHE A 312 15.46 10.68 11.42
N GLN A 313 16.11 10.96 12.55
CA GLN A 313 16.69 12.27 12.83
C GLN A 313 17.77 12.58 11.78
N VAL A 314 17.39 13.31 10.72
CA VAL A 314 18.33 13.82 9.73
C VAL A 314 18.78 15.20 10.19
N THR A 315 20.09 15.46 10.13
CA THR A 315 20.77 16.69 10.58
C THR A 315 20.35 17.97 9.86
N LYS A 316 19.31 17.98 9.01
CA LYS A 316 18.81 19.17 8.32
C LYS A 316 17.32 19.09 7.99
N GLY A 317 16.46 19.70 8.82
CA GLY A 317 15.25 20.46 8.41
C GLY A 317 14.13 19.84 7.55
N THR A 318 14.24 18.61 7.03
CA THR A 318 13.36 18.11 5.95
C THR A 318 12.29 17.11 6.40
N GLY A 319 12.22 16.76 7.69
CA GLY A 319 11.47 15.59 8.15
C GLY A 319 9.96 15.60 7.85
N ARG A 320 9.28 16.76 7.91
CA ARG A 320 7.83 16.85 7.68
C ARG A 320 7.45 17.20 6.25
N ASP A 321 8.24 17.99 5.55
CA ASP A 321 7.96 18.40 4.17
C ASP A 321 8.11 17.23 3.19
N MET A 322 8.90 16.21 3.58
CA MET A 322 9.14 14.99 2.82
C MET A 322 7.96 14.00 2.84
N LEU A 323 6.94 14.18 3.69
CA LEU A 323 5.85 13.21 3.81
C LEU A 323 4.92 13.23 2.59
N PRO A 324 4.44 12.06 2.11
CA PRO A 324 3.48 12.02 1.02
C PRO A 324 2.14 12.64 1.45
N LEU A 325 1.40 13.18 0.49
CA LEU A 325 0.02 13.60 0.73
C LEU A 325 -0.82 12.40 1.18
N GLY A 326 -1.77 12.63 2.09
CA GLY A 326 -2.63 11.59 2.67
C GLY A 326 -2.42 11.40 4.16
N TRP A 327 -2.61 10.17 4.65
CA TRP A 327 -2.60 9.85 6.09
C TRP A 327 -1.30 10.27 6.78
N ALA A 328 -0.17 10.23 6.06
CA ALA A 328 1.16 10.52 6.57
C ALA A 328 1.31 11.99 7.04
N LYS A 329 0.68 12.94 6.34
CA LYS A 329 0.62 14.35 6.77
C LYS A 329 -0.44 14.61 7.84
N SER A 330 -1.42 13.72 7.98
CA SER A 330 -2.54 13.85 8.94
C SER A 330 -2.31 13.10 10.25
N THR A 331 -1.13 12.52 10.48
CA THR A 331 -0.79 11.78 11.71
C THR A 331 0.37 12.43 12.47
N LEU A 332 0.51 12.08 13.75
CA LEU A 332 1.74 12.33 14.48
C LEU A 332 2.90 11.55 13.84
N VAL A 333 4.01 12.25 13.66
CA VAL A 333 5.25 11.74 13.09
C VAL A 333 6.26 11.59 14.22
N TYR A 334 6.83 10.41 14.35
CA TYR A 334 7.79 10.08 15.40
C TYR A 334 9.20 10.12 14.84
N GLU A 335 10.04 11.00 15.37
CA GLU A 335 11.46 11.04 15.03
C GLU A 335 12.20 9.98 15.84
N PHE A 336 12.91 9.06 15.19
CA PHE A 336 13.73 8.08 15.88
C PHE A 336 15.22 8.50 15.83
N PRO A 337 15.94 8.48 16.97
CA PRO A 337 15.56 7.95 18.29
C PRO A 337 14.89 8.96 19.24
N ALA A 338 14.78 10.24 18.87
CA ALA A 338 14.35 11.32 19.77
C ALA A 338 12.98 11.10 20.43
N ASN A 339 12.02 10.52 19.70
CA ASN A 339 10.65 10.24 20.12
C ASN A 339 10.36 8.74 20.34
N HIS A 340 11.38 7.90 20.56
CA HIS A 340 11.17 6.47 20.73
C HIS A 340 10.23 6.14 21.90
N VAL A 341 10.27 6.90 23.00
CA VAL A 341 9.38 6.70 24.16
C VAL A 341 7.93 6.94 23.78
N GLN A 342 7.61 8.02 23.05
CA GLN A 342 6.23 8.28 22.63
C GLN A 342 5.76 7.24 21.59
N LEU A 343 6.64 6.83 20.68
CA LEU A 343 6.35 5.79 19.69
C LEU A 343 6.03 4.46 20.38
N PHE A 344 6.90 3.99 21.26
CA PHE A 344 6.73 2.72 21.96
C PHE A 344 5.53 2.76 22.91
N ARG A 345 5.25 3.89 23.56
CA ARG A 345 3.98 4.05 24.30
C ARG A 345 2.77 3.95 23.38
N LYS A 346 2.77 4.55 22.18
CA LYS A 346 1.63 4.40 21.24
C LYS A 346 1.43 2.94 20.84
N LEU A 347 2.52 2.25 20.49
CA LEU A 347 2.47 0.89 19.95
C LEU A 347 2.16 -0.17 21.03
N PHE A 348 2.60 0.07 22.26
CA PHE A 348 2.63 -0.93 23.33
C PHE A 348 1.82 -0.52 24.58
N ALA A 349 1.20 0.66 24.62
CA ALA A 349 0.29 1.00 25.71
C ALA A 349 -0.83 -0.03 25.78
N LYS A 350 -1.06 -0.55 27.00
CA LYS A 350 -1.95 -1.66 27.34
C LYS A 350 -3.20 -1.70 26.45
N HIS A 351 -3.26 -2.70 25.59
CA HIS A 351 -4.50 -3.39 25.29
C HIS A 351 -4.94 -4.22 26.49
#